data_AF-A0A0L6WBM0-F1
#
_entry.id   AF-A0A0L6WBM0-F1
#
_cell.length_a   1.000
_cell.length_b   1.000
_cell.length_c   1.000
_cell.angle_alpha   90.00
_cell.angle_beta   90.00
_cell.angle_gamma   90.00
#
_symmetry.space_group_name_H-M   'P 1'
#
loop_
_entity.id
_entity.type
_entity.pdbx_description
1 polymer ?
#
loop_
_entity_poly.entity_id
_entity_poly.type
_entity_poly.pdbx_seq_one_letter_code
_entity_poly.pdbx_strand_id
1 'polypeptide(L)'
;MGGGWETKRSRTKGHKDWVVIKLGVPGVLEHIEVDTHHFKGNFPESCEVHGLYTDTSIDWKAHESQEADWALILPRTKLGPHRQHYFQFENTEGKIHSHIKVTIHPDGGLQRIRIMGSKSGLNRLNVERAAMSALAPATTPRTTEVTPTLLSSTKSVPVLPLTPEGFAPFGKVIQGYTDLYAAPKGIQITPANAGSAYKFHKLCLIESSYPAEANNATSGISIYRCQPCKDITNDGYIELKVLERHPFTNQVFIPMGPGTGEGIRDPGLKYLVVVAHNGTDDRPDPDTLRAFVASAAQGIAYNTGVWHQPMAVLEKEMDFACVETQIGDGSIADCEIVELADNDVVRLRLATT
;
A
#
# COMPACT_ATOMS: atom_id res chain seq x y z
N MET A 1 -6.57 20.20 -25.01
CA MET A 1 -7.85 19.60 -24.61
C MET A 1 -7.50 18.34 -23.82
N GLY A 2 -7.68 18.38 -22.50
CA GLY A 2 -7.23 17.32 -21.59
C GLY A 2 -8.18 16.12 -21.62
N GLY A 3 -7.65 14.92 -21.82
CA GLY A 3 -8.44 13.70 -21.93
C GLY A 3 -8.95 13.16 -20.59
N GLY A 4 -9.24 14.03 -19.61
CA GLY A 4 -9.57 13.66 -18.23
C GLY A 4 -10.78 14.41 -17.67
N TRP A 5 -11.12 14.13 -16.41
CA TRP A 5 -12.15 14.85 -15.65
C TRP A 5 -11.50 16.01 -14.89
N GLU A 6 -11.88 17.25 -15.18
CA GLU A 6 -11.40 18.44 -14.48
C GLU A 6 -12.58 19.31 -14.04
N THR A 7 -12.57 19.75 -12.78
CA THR A 7 -13.65 20.55 -12.19
C THR A 7 -13.30 22.03 -12.08
N LYS A 8 -14.31 22.89 -11.95
CA LYS A 8 -14.10 24.33 -11.84
C LYS A 8 -13.49 24.65 -10.48
N ARG A 9 -12.42 25.46 -10.49
CA ARG A 9 -11.77 25.93 -9.25
C ARG A 9 -12.78 26.55 -8.28
N SER A 10 -12.74 26.11 -7.04
CA SER A 10 -13.51 26.66 -5.94
C SER A 10 -12.58 27.13 -4.82
N ARG A 11 -12.96 28.23 -4.16
CA ARG A 11 -12.30 28.70 -2.92
C ARG A 11 -13.21 28.56 -1.71
N THR A 12 -14.38 27.95 -1.90
CA THR A 12 -15.35 27.72 -0.83
C THR A 12 -14.77 26.69 0.15
N LYS A 13 -14.77 27.03 1.45
CA LYS A 13 -14.27 26.13 2.49
C LYS A 13 -15.06 24.82 2.46
N GLY A 14 -14.35 23.69 2.43
CA GLY A 14 -14.96 22.37 2.39
C GLY A 14 -15.58 21.97 1.04
N HIS A 15 -15.34 22.74 -0.02
CA HIS A 15 -15.72 22.35 -1.38
C HIS A 15 -15.14 20.97 -1.72
N LYS A 16 -15.93 20.18 -2.44
CA LYS A 16 -15.57 18.87 -2.97
C LYS A 16 -16.38 18.63 -4.23
N ASP A 17 -15.78 17.93 -5.18
CA ASP A 17 -16.47 17.43 -6.37
C ASP A 17 -16.41 15.90 -6.36
N TRP A 18 -17.38 15.24 -6.99
CA TRP A 18 -17.41 13.78 -7.04
C TRP A 18 -17.93 13.27 -8.38
N VAL A 19 -17.62 12.01 -8.66
CA VAL A 19 -18.21 11.23 -9.73
C VAL A 19 -18.67 9.89 -9.17
N VAL A 20 -19.86 9.45 -9.58
CA VAL A 20 -20.37 8.10 -9.31
C VAL A 20 -20.19 7.26 -10.55
N ILE A 21 -19.56 6.09 -10.40
CA ILE A 21 -19.30 5.16 -11.49
C ILE A 21 -20.01 3.85 -11.18
N LYS A 22 -20.93 3.45 -12.07
CA LYS A 22 -21.52 2.10 -12.06
C LYS A 22 -20.52 1.12 -12.66
N LEU A 23 -20.21 0.06 -11.93
CA LEU A 23 -19.31 -0.99 -12.41
C LEU A 23 -19.98 -1.78 -13.54
N GLY A 24 -19.19 -2.23 -14.51
CA GLY A 24 -19.71 -3.06 -15.60
C GLY A 24 -20.30 -4.40 -15.12
N VAL A 25 -19.77 -4.93 -14.01
CA VAL A 25 -20.28 -6.11 -13.29
C VAL A 25 -20.04 -5.88 -11.80
N PRO A 26 -20.99 -6.21 -10.90
CA PRO A 26 -20.73 -6.18 -9.46
C PRO A 26 -19.59 -7.12 -9.05
N GLY A 27 -18.80 -6.73 -8.05
CA GLY A 27 -17.62 -7.50 -7.65
C GLY A 27 -17.04 -7.10 -6.30
N VAL A 28 -16.04 -7.86 -5.86
CA VAL A 28 -15.24 -7.55 -4.66
C VAL A 28 -14.08 -6.67 -5.10
N LEU A 29 -13.95 -5.50 -4.49
CA LEU A 29 -12.97 -4.49 -4.87
C LEU A 29 -11.68 -4.66 -4.07
N GLU A 30 -10.54 -4.47 -4.71
CA GLU A 30 -9.22 -4.71 -4.10
C GLU A 30 -8.35 -3.45 -4.06
N HIS A 31 -8.28 -2.70 -5.16
CA HIS A 31 -7.49 -1.47 -5.22
C HIS A 31 -7.95 -0.52 -6.32
N ILE A 32 -7.43 0.71 -6.29
CA ILE A 32 -7.68 1.77 -7.27
C ILE A 32 -6.37 2.29 -7.83
N GLU A 33 -6.37 2.57 -9.14
CA GLU A 33 -5.41 3.46 -9.80
C GLU A 33 -6.05 4.84 -9.95
N VAL A 34 -5.42 5.87 -9.40
CA VAL A 34 -5.78 7.28 -9.61
C VAL A 34 -4.66 7.95 -10.39
N ASP A 35 -4.93 8.38 -11.62
CA ASP A 35 -3.94 8.97 -12.50
C ASP A 35 -4.11 10.49 -12.59
N THR A 36 -3.08 11.24 -12.20
CA THR A 36 -2.99 12.70 -12.34
C THR A 36 -2.07 13.12 -13.47
N HIS A 37 -1.77 12.21 -14.43
CA HIS A 37 -0.93 12.54 -15.56
C HIS A 37 -1.41 13.80 -16.29
N HIS A 38 -0.45 14.59 -16.77
CA HIS A 38 -0.58 15.99 -17.22
C HIS A 38 -1.09 17.05 -16.21
N PHE A 39 -1.70 16.68 -15.09
CA PHE A 39 -2.14 17.62 -14.05
C PHE A 39 -0.99 17.92 -13.06
N LYS A 40 -0.15 18.90 -13.42
CA LYS A 40 1.06 19.28 -12.64
C LYS A 40 0.78 20.29 -11.52
N GLY A 41 -0.17 21.19 -11.74
CA GLY A 41 -0.52 22.25 -10.78
C GLY A 41 -1.99 22.24 -10.35
N ASN A 42 -2.85 21.66 -11.18
CA ASN A 42 -4.31 21.63 -11.07
C ASN A 42 -4.83 20.20 -10.81
N PHE A 43 -4.01 19.30 -10.25
CA PHE A 43 -4.49 18.03 -9.71
C PHE A 43 -5.19 18.28 -8.35
N PRO A 44 -6.16 17.45 -7.95
CA PRO A 44 -6.76 17.55 -6.63
C PRO A 44 -5.75 17.21 -5.53
N GLU A 45 -5.87 17.87 -4.38
CA GLU A 45 -4.97 17.66 -3.24
C GLU A 45 -5.09 16.24 -2.67
N SER A 46 -6.32 15.70 -2.68
CA SER A 46 -6.63 14.38 -2.15
C SER A 46 -7.90 13.83 -2.77
N CYS A 47 -8.10 12.52 -2.63
CA CYS A 47 -9.36 11.86 -2.95
C CYS A 47 -9.78 10.90 -1.83
N GLU A 48 -11.06 10.57 -1.80
CA GLU A 48 -11.64 9.48 -1.01
C GLU A 48 -12.59 8.66 -1.88
N VAL A 49 -12.80 7.40 -1.54
CA VAL A 49 -13.66 6.49 -2.30
C VAL A 49 -14.63 5.79 -1.40
N HIS A 50 -15.90 5.80 -1.82
CA HIS A 50 -16.94 5.02 -1.20
C HIS A 50 -17.46 3.96 -2.17
N GLY A 51 -17.83 2.80 -1.66
CA GLY A 51 -18.49 1.72 -2.38
C GLY A 51 -19.96 1.59 -2.00
N LEU A 52 -20.79 1.16 -2.94
CA LEU A 52 -22.20 0.85 -2.71
C LEU A 52 -22.57 -0.43 -3.46
N TYR A 53 -23.40 -1.26 -2.85
CA TYR A 53 -24.16 -2.28 -3.56
C TYR A 53 -25.63 -1.93 -3.57
N THR A 54 -26.23 -2.02 -4.75
CA THR A 54 -27.67 -1.95 -4.94
C THR A 54 -28.06 -2.70 -6.21
N ASP A 55 -29.20 -3.36 -6.15
CA ASP A 55 -29.90 -4.09 -7.21
C ASP A 55 -31.02 -3.27 -7.85
N THR A 56 -31.37 -2.12 -7.26
CA THR A 56 -32.42 -1.20 -7.75
C THR A 56 -31.85 -0.08 -8.61
N SER A 57 -32.69 0.48 -9.49
CA SER A 57 -32.34 1.70 -10.22
C SER A 57 -32.20 2.88 -9.26
N ILE A 58 -31.00 3.44 -9.15
CA ILE A 58 -30.71 4.62 -8.33
C ILE A 58 -31.35 5.86 -9.00
N ASP A 59 -32.06 6.69 -8.25
CA ASP A 59 -32.35 8.07 -8.67
C ASP A 59 -31.22 9.00 -8.21
N TRP A 60 -30.28 9.29 -9.10
CA TRP A 60 -29.09 10.09 -8.79
C TRP A 60 -29.41 11.54 -8.41
N LYS A 61 -30.60 12.08 -8.74
CA LYS A 61 -30.98 13.45 -8.32
C LYS A 61 -31.55 13.48 -6.91
N ALA A 62 -32.26 12.43 -6.50
CA ALA A 62 -32.78 12.31 -5.13
C ALA A 62 -31.69 11.90 -4.12
N HIS A 63 -30.70 11.10 -4.56
CA HIS A 63 -29.62 10.58 -3.72
C HIS A 63 -28.49 11.58 -3.39
N GLU A 64 -28.55 12.83 -3.85
CA GLU A 64 -27.69 13.89 -3.26
C GLU A 64 -28.06 14.18 -1.79
N SER A 65 -29.30 13.85 -1.38
CA SER A 65 -29.88 14.19 -0.08
C SER A 65 -30.10 13.02 0.88
N GLN A 66 -29.92 11.77 0.40
CA GLN A 66 -30.02 10.57 1.23
C GLN A 66 -28.63 9.94 1.36
N GLU A 67 -28.21 9.69 2.60
CA GLU A 67 -27.14 8.74 2.91
C GLU A 67 -27.55 7.36 2.40
N ALA A 68 -27.41 7.10 1.09
CA ALA A 68 -27.29 5.72 0.63
C ALA A 68 -26.14 5.08 1.42
N ASP A 69 -26.24 3.77 1.68
CA ASP A 69 -25.28 2.98 2.47
C ASP A 69 -23.89 2.88 1.80
N TRP A 70 -23.26 4.02 1.58
CA TRP A 70 -21.94 4.19 1.01
C TRP A 70 -20.90 3.79 2.05
N ALA A 71 -20.28 2.64 1.88
CA ALA A 71 -19.15 2.22 2.70
C ALA A 71 -17.89 2.99 2.30
N LEU A 72 -17.20 3.62 3.25
CA LEU A 72 -15.88 4.20 3.01
C LEU A 72 -14.86 3.06 2.81
N ILE A 73 -14.29 3.00 1.61
CA ILE A 73 -13.35 1.94 1.21
C ILE A 73 -11.96 2.47 0.88
N LEU A 74 -11.81 3.78 0.68
CA LEU A 74 -10.52 4.46 0.70
C LEU A 74 -10.68 5.77 1.49
N PRO A 75 -10.07 5.91 2.68
CA PRO A 75 -10.07 7.16 3.42
C PRO A 75 -9.40 8.29 2.62
N ARG A 76 -9.66 9.53 3.01
CA ARG A 76 -9.10 10.70 2.33
C ARG A 76 -7.57 10.63 2.29
N THR A 77 -7.04 10.42 1.09
CA THR A 77 -5.62 10.15 0.84
C THR A 77 -5.05 11.19 -0.11
N LYS A 78 -3.82 11.63 0.14
CA LYS A 78 -3.15 12.65 -0.67
C LYS A 78 -2.83 12.14 -2.06
N LEU A 79 -2.86 13.03 -3.03
CA LEU A 79 -2.39 12.80 -4.39
C LEU A 79 -1.18 13.69 -4.68
N GLY A 80 -0.41 13.28 -5.67
CA GLY A 80 0.76 13.97 -6.21
C GLY A 80 0.54 14.46 -7.64
N PRO A 81 1.37 15.40 -8.10
CA PRO A 81 1.32 15.88 -9.47
C PRO A 81 1.82 14.84 -10.46
N HIS A 82 1.18 14.79 -11.63
CA HIS A 82 1.74 14.18 -12.84
C HIS A 82 2.18 12.72 -12.70
N ARG A 83 1.38 11.88 -12.05
CA ARG A 83 1.71 10.46 -11.84
C ARG A 83 0.47 9.59 -11.65
N GLN A 84 0.68 8.29 -11.75
CA GLN A 84 -0.26 7.28 -11.29
C GLN A 84 -0.07 7.03 -9.79
N HIS A 85 -1.18 6.82 -9.09
CA HIS A 85 -1.23 6.45 -7.68
C HIS A 85 -1.99 5.15 -7.54
N TYR A 86 -1.55 4.30 -6.62
CA TYR A 86 -2.15 2.99 -6.39
C TYR A 86 -2.47 2.85 -4.91
N PHE A 87 -3.72 2.57 -4.59
CA PHE A 87 -4.18 2.42 -3.21
C PHE A 87 -5.00 1.15 -3.05
N GLN A 88 -4.65 0.32 -2.07
CA GLN A 88 -5.47 -0.80 -1.66
C GLN A 88 -6.73 -0.30 -0.97
N PHE A 89 -7.87 -0.92 -1.26
CA PHE A 89 -9.11 -0.64 -0.55
C PHE A 89 -9.14 -1.32 0.82
N GLU A 90 -9.85 -0.68 1.73
CA GLU A 90 -10.13 -1.14 3.08
C GLU A 90 -11.61 -1.53 3.18
N ASN A 91 -11.94 -2.38 4.14
CA ASN A 91 -13.32 -2.75 4.46
C ASN A 91 -14.11 -3.40 3.29
N THR A 92 -13.44 -3.96 2.27
CA THR A 92 -14.06 -4.59 1.10
C THR A 92 -14.16 -6.11 1.18
N GLU A 93 -13.46 -6.75 2.12
CA GLU A 93 -13.42 -8.21 2.24
C GLU A 93 -14.83 -8.80 2.45
N GLY A 94 -15.17 -9.80 1.63
CA GLY A 94 -16.49 -10.43 1.62
C GLY A 94 -17.64 -9.54 1.13
N LYS A 95 -17.39 -8.28 0.75
CA LYS A 95 -18.43 -7.33 0.33
C LYS A 95 -18.42 -7.11 -1.18
N ILE A 96 -19.58 -7.33 -1.79
CA ILE A 96 -19.83 -7.05 -3.20
C ILE A 96 -20.19 -5.56 -3.34
N HIS A 97 -19.70 -4.91 -4.38
CA HIS A 97 -20.05 -3.53 -4.73
C HIS A 97 -20.55 -3.49 -6.18
N SER A 98 -21.52 -2.63 -6.48
CA SER A 98 -22.02 -2.37 -7.84
C SER A 98 -21.71 -0.94 -8.32
N HIS A 99 -21.43 -0.02 -7.40
CA HIS A 99 -21.08 1.37 -7.68
C HIS A 99 -19.92 1.84 -6.80
N ILE A 100 -19.21 2.84 -7.29
CA ILE A 100 -18.24 3.59 -6.50
C ILE A 100 -18.52 5.09 -6.62
N LYS A 101 -18.16 5.86 -5.58
CA LYS A 101 -18.17 7.31 -5.56
C LYS A 101 -16.76 7.79 -5.26
N VAL A 102 -16.13 8.42 -6.24
CA VAL A 102 -14.80 9.04 -6.09
C VAL A 102 -15.01 10.52 -5.83
N THR A 103 -14.56 10.98 -4.69
CA THR A 103 -14.66 12.37 -4.27
C THR A 103 -13.26 12.96 -4.28
N ILE A 104 -13.10 14.15 -4.88
CA ILE A 104 -11.86 14.90 -4.91
C ILE A 104 -11.97 16.14 -4.01
N HIS A 105 -10.84 16.54 -3.43
CA HIS A 105 -10.78 17.71 -2.56
C HIS A 105 -9.66 18.68 -2.97
N PRO A 106 -9.95 20.00 -2.99
CA PRO A 106 -11.28 20.58 -3.12
C PRO A 106 -11.85 20.39 -4.53
N ASP A 107 -11.00 20.58 -5.53
CA ASP A 107 -11.27 20.55 -6.97
C ASP A 107 -9.99 20.14 -7.70
N GLY A 108 -10.08 19.91 -9.01
CA GLY A 108 -8.91 19.64 -9.84
C GLY A 108 -9.18 18.63 -10.94
N GLY A 109 -8.10 18.15 -11.54
CA GLY A 109 -8.13 17.23 -12.66
C GLY A 109 -7.56 15.84 -12.38
N LEU A 110 -8.27 14.82 -12.85
CA LEU A 110 -7.84 13.42 -12.92
C LEU A 110 -7.84 12.96 -14.38
N GLN A 111 -6.77 12.31 -14.80
CA GLN A 111 -6.62 11.78 -16.15
C GLN A 111 -7.36 10.45 -16.32
N ARG A 112 -7.28 9.57 -15.32
CA ARG A 112 -7.93 8.26 -15.33
C ARG A 112 -8.19 7.76 -13.92
N ILE A 113 -9.26 6.99 -13.78
CA ILE A 113 -9.55 6.18 -12.60
C ILE A 113 -9.69 4.73 -13.10
N ARG A 114 -9.00 3.78 -12.45
CA ARG A 114 -9.25 2.35 -12.66
C ARG A 114 -9.56 1.67 -11.34
N ILE A 115 -10.58 0.83 -11.37
CA ILE A 115 -11.00 0.05 -10.21
C ILE A 115 -10.70 -1.40 -10.50
N MET A 116 -9.90 -1.99 -9.62
CA MET A 116 -9.46 -3.37 -9.74
C MET A 116 -10.13 -4.22 -8.67
N GLY A 117 -10.55 -5.40 -9.07
CA GLY A 117 -11.27 -6.34 -8.23
C GLY A 117 -11.64 -7.60 -9.00
N SER A 118 -12.29 -8.53 -8.30
CA SER A 118 -12.78 -9.77 -8.88
C SER A 118 -14.29 -9.67 -9.14
N LYS A 119 -14.73 -10.24 -10.28
CA LYS A 119 -16.16 -10.34 -10.57
C LYS A 119 -16.85 -11.15 -9.47
N SER A 120 -18.09 -10.80 -9.14
CA SER A 120 -18.97 -11.67 -8.37
C SER A 120 -19.31 -12.94 -9.18
N GLY A 121 -18.38 -13.89 -9.23
CA GLY A 121 -18.56 -15.19 -9.88
C GLY A 121 -18.48 -16.28 -8.83
N LEU A 122 -19.59 -17.00 -8.61
CA LEU A 122 -19.61 -18.35 -8.03
C LEU A 122 -18.67 -18.61 -6.83
N ASN A 123 -18.91 -17.93 -5.71
CA ASN A 123 -18.69 -18.58 -4.41
C ASN A 123 -20.05 -18.88 -3.79
N ARG A 124 -20.83 -19.74 -4.46
CA ARG A 124 -22.13 -20.25 -3.96
C ARG A 124 -22.01 -20.88 -2.57
N LEU A 125 -20.81 -21.32 -2.17
CA LEU A 125 -20.57 -21.99 -0.90
C LEU A 125 -20.65 -21.09 0.34
N ASN A 126 -20.42 -19.77 0.22
CA ASN A 126 -20.41 -18.89 1.40
C ASN A 126 -21.70 -18.08 1.59
N VAL A 127 -22.45 -17.80 0.51
CA VAL A 127 -23.71 -17.04 0.60
C VAL A 127 -24.88 -17.92 1.07
N GLU A 128 -24.91 -19.21 0.67
CA GLU A 128 -25.96 -20.14 1.12
C GLU A 128 -25.88 -20.45 2.62
N ARG A 129 -24.67 -20.42 3.22
CA ARG A 129 -24.50 -20.72 4.65
C ARG A 129 -24.98 -19.60 5.57
N ALA A 130 -24.83 -18.35 5.14
CA ALA A 130 -25.38 -17.19 5.84
C ALA A 130 -26.90 -17.10 5.71
N ALA A 131 -27.46 -17.46 4.53
CA ALA A 131 -28.91 -17.42 4.29
C ALA A 131 -29.66 -18.61 4.91
N MET A 132 -29.08 -19.82 4.96
CA MET A 132 -29.73 -21.00 5.56
C MET A 132 -29.69 -21.02 7.09
N SER A 133 -28.80 -20.24 7.73
CA SER A 133 -28.81 -20.08 9.20
C SER A 133 -29.99 -19.24 9.70
N ALA A 134 -30.73 -18.56 8.82
CA ALA A 134 -31.85 -17.68 9.18
C ALA A 134 -33.24 -18.33 9.04
N LEU A 135 -33.35 -19.59 8.60
CA LEU A 135 -34.63 -20.21 8.22
C LEU A 135 -34.89 -21.63 8.80
N ALA A 136 -34.08 -22.14 9.73
CA ALA A 136 -34.34 -23.45 10.35
C ALA A 136 -35.19 -23.31 11.65
N PRO A 137 -36.30 -24.04 11.81
CA PRO A 137 -37.01 -24.10 13.07
C PRO A 137 -36.25 -24.94 14.10
N ALA A 138 -36.38 -24.57 15.36
CA ALA A 138 -35.74 -25.22 16.49
C ALA A 138 -36.20 -26.68 16.65
N THR A 139 -35.29 -27.62 16.42
CA THR A 139 -35.40 -28.99 16.94
C THR A 139 -34.12 -29.39 17.65
N THR A 140 -34.32 -30.02 18.81
CA THR A 140 -33.37 -30.36 19.88
C THR A 140 -32.12 -31.11 19.38
N PRO A 141 -30.90 -30.80 19.88
CA PRO A 141 -29.68 -31.31 19.30
C PRO A 141 -29.37 -32.73 19.76
N ARG A 142 -28.90 -33.56 18.82
CA ARG A 142 -28.15 -34.79 19.11
C ARG A 142 -26.67 -34.41 19.06
N THR A 143 -25.99 -34.52 20.21
CA THR A 143 -24.57 -34.22 20.38
C THR A 143 -23.72 -35.20 19.57
N THR A 144 -23.27 -34.75 18.41
CA THR A 144 -22.00 -35.17 17.81
C THR A 144 -21.13 -33.94 17.79
N GLU A 145 -20.12 -33.90 18.67
CA GLU A 145 -19.06 -32.89 18.64
C GLU A 145 -18.32 -33.01 17.32
N VAL A 146 -18.75 -32.23 16.33
CA VAL A 146 -17.91 -31.88 15.20
C VAL A 146 -17.14 -30.65 15.66
N THR A 147 -15.92 -30.85 16.14
CA THR A 147 -14.96 -29.76 16.32
C THR A 147 -14.90 -29.01 15.00
N PRO A 148 -15.27 -27.72 14.94
CA PRO A 148 -15.10 -26.95 13.72
C PRO A 148 -13.60 -26.82 13.52
N THR A 149 -13.04 -27.58 12.57
CA THR A 149 -11.72 -27.31 12.02
C THR A 149 -11.79 -25.88 11.48
N LEU A 150 -11.10 -24.96 12.17
CA LEU A 150 -10.90 -23.59 11.72
C LEU A 150 -10.35 -23.68 10.29
N LEU A 151 -11.17 -23.30 9.31
CA LEU A 151 -10.70 -23.13 7.94
C LEU A 151 -9.67 -22.00 7.99
N SER A 152 -8.40 -22.31 7.71
CA SER A 152 -7.33 -21.32 7.52
C SER A 152 -7.84 -20.23 6.58
N SER A 153 -8.00 -19.00 7.07
CA SER A 153 -8.39 -17.86 6.25
C SER A 153 -7.15 -17.36 5.51
N THR A 154 -6.98 -17.77 4.26
CA THR A 154 -5.90 -17.24 3.43
C THR A 154 -6.21 -15.79 3.04
N LYS A 155 -5.45 -14.83 3.56
CA LYS A 155 -5.56 -13.41 3.19
C LYS A 155 -4.71 -13.13 1.95
N SER A 156 -5.29 -12.53 0.92
CA SER A 156 -4.57 -12.12 -0.29
C SER A 156 -4.36 -10.61 -0.30
N VAL A 157 -3.11 -10.15 -0.38
CA VAL A 157 -2.74 -8.73 -0.45
C VAL A 157 -2.20 -8.40 -1.84
N PRO A 158 -2.79 -7.43 -2.58
CA PRO A 158 -2.25 -7.04 -3.87
C PRO A 158 -0.91 -6.32 -3.71
N VAL A 159 0.10 -6.69 -4.52
CA VAL A 159 1.36 -5.97 -4.61
C VAL A 159 1.20 -4.83 -5.62
N LEU A 160 1.21 -3.59 -5.13
CA LEU A 160 0.96 -2.39 -5.94
C LEU A 160 2.26 -1.67 -6.30
N PRO A 161 2.34 -0.90 -7.39
CA PRO A 161 3.51 -0.05 -7.64
C PRO A 161 3.76 0.93 -6.49
N LEU A 162 5.01 1.02 -6.02
CA LEU A 162 5.39 1.93 -4.95
C LEU A 162 5.26 3.40 -5.40
N THR A 163 4.48 4.18 -4.66
CA THR A 163 4.40 5.64 -4.82
C THR A 163 4.62 6.34 -3.47
N PRO A 164 5.17 7.57 -3.47
CA PRO A 164 5.31 8.36 -2.24
C PRO A 164 4.00 8.50 -1.47
N GLU A 165 2.87 8.69 -2.16
CA GLU A 165 1.56 8.87 -1.56
C GLU A 165 1.02 7.56 -0.96
N GLY A 166 1.19 6.44 -1.65
CA GLY A 166 0.75 5.13 -1.16
C GLY A 166 1.58 4.63 0.03
N PHE A 167 2.86 5.00 0.09
CA PHE A 167 3.77 4.61 1.17
C PHE A 167 3.83 5.61 2.33
N ALA A 168 3.30 6.82 2.17
CA ALA A 168 3.38 7.90 3.16
C ALA A 168 2.95 7.54 4.59
N PRO A 169 1.93 6.66 4.82
CA PRO A 169 1.59 6.22 6.18
C PRO A 169 2.73 5.47 6.87
N PHE A 170 3.52 4.70 6.11
CA PHE A 170 4.51 3.77 6.62
C PHE A 170 5.94 4.32 6.58
N GLY A 171 6.19 5.33 5.74
CA GLY A 171 7.55 5.78 5.50
C GLY A 171 7.69 6.87 4.46
N LYS A 172 8.90 6.98 3.90
CA LYS A 172 9.25 7.88 2.81
C LYS A 172 9.82 7.09 1.64
N VAL A 173 9.51 7.53 0.42
CA VAL A 173 10.18 7.07 -0.79
C VAL A 173 11.29 8.04 -1.14
N ILE A 174 12.50 7.53 -1.34
CA ILE A 174 13.72 8.29 -1.66
C ILE A 174 14.01 8.10 -3.14
N GLN A 175 13.69 9.10 -3.96
CA GLN A 175 13.93 9.03 -5.39
C GLN A 175 14.14 10.43 -6.00
N GLY A 176 14.76 10.46 -7.18
CA GLY A 176 14.74 11.61 -8.06
C GLY A 176 13.49 11.64 -8.95
N TYR A 177 13.31 12.76 -9.65
CA TYR A 177 12.24 12.95 -10.62
C TYR A 177 12.80 13.57 -11.91
N THR A 178 12.58 12.92 -13.05
CA THR A 178 12.99 13.44 -14.37
C THR A 178 12.26 14.74 -14.70
N ASP A 179 10.97 14.80 -14.39
CA ASP A 179 10.20 16.03 -14.40
C ASP A 179 10.12 16.59 -12.98
N LEU A 180 10.79 17.71 -12.71
CA LEU A 180 10.82 18.31 -11.38
C LEU A 180 9.42 18.76 -10.90
N TYR A 181 8.49 19.02 -11.81
CA TYR A 181 7.09 19.34 -11.45
C TYR A 181 6.30 18.12 -11.01
N ALA A 182 6.81 16.91 -11.27
CA ALA A 182 6.22 15.69 -10.76
C ALA A 182 6.63 15.42 -9.31
N ALA A 183 7.63 16.10 -8.74
CA ALA A 183 8.04 15.87 -7.36
C ALA A 183 6.91 16.22 -6.36
N PRO A 184 6.76 15.48 -5.24
CA PRO A 184 5.81 15.82 -4.19
C PRO A 184 5.97 17.26 -3.72
N LYS A 185 4.83 17.94 -3.49
CA LYS A 185 4.83 19.32 -2.97
C LYS A 185 5.53 19.37 -1.61
N GLY A 186 6.37 20.38 -1.42
CA GLY A 186 7.11 20.59 -0.17
C GLY A 186 8.56 20.11 -0.19
N ILE A 187 8.96 19.29 -1.19
CA ILE A 187 10.37 18.97 -1.40
C ILE A 187 11.08 20.19 -1.98
N GLN A 188 12.09 20.68 -1.27
CA GLN A 188 12.98 21.70 -1.81
C GLN A 188 13.91 21.05 -2.84
N ILE A 189 13.95 21.61 -4.05
CA ILE A 189 14.83 21.18 -5.13
C ILE A 189 15.61 22.40 -5.61
N THR A 190 16.94 22.30 -5.61
CA THR A 190 17.80 23.39 -6.08
C THR A 190 18.80 22.89 -7.12
N PRO A 191 19.14 23.70 -8.14
CA PRO A 191 20.32 23.44 -8.96
C PRO A 191 21.57 23.36 -8.08
N ALA A 192 22.51 22.52 -8.49
CA ALA A 192 23.81 22.32 -7.86
C ALA A 192 24.89 22.16 -8.96
N ASN A 193 26.17 22.14 -8.56
CA ASN A 193 27.31 21.89 -9.46
C ASN A 193 27.29 22.76 -10.73
N ALA A 194 27.09 24.07 -10.56
CA ALA A 194 26.98 25.04 -11.65
C ALA A 194 25.94 24.66 -12.73
N GLY A 195 24.83 24.01 -12.32
CA GLY A 195 23.72 23.65 -13.21
C GLY A 195 23.79 22.21 -13.76
N SER A 196 24.82 21.44 -13.43
CA SER A 196 24.95 20.04 -13.88
C SER A 196 24.20 19.03 -13.01
N ALA A 197 23.66 19.45 -11.86
CA ALA A 197 22.92 18.59 -10.96
C ALA A 197 21.72 19.29 -10.33
N TYR A 198 20.78 18.49 -9.82
CA TYR A 198 19.71 18.96 -8.93
C TYR A 198 19.84 18.24 -7.59
N LYS A 199 19.75 19.01 -6.51
CA LYS A 199 19.70 18.49 -5.14
C LYS A 199 18.25 18.40 -4.69
N PHE A 200 17.78 17.19 -4.44
CA PHE A 200 16.52 16.92 -3.75
C PHE A 200 16.81 16.93 -2.24
N HIS A 201 16.39 17.97 -1.55
CA HIS A 201 16.81 18.18 -0.16
C HIS A 201 16.00 17.31 0.79
N LYS A 202 16.72 16.62 1.69
CA LYS A 202 16.16 15.98 2.89
C LYS A 202 14.94 15.10 2.60
N LEU A 203 15.06 14.21 1.62
CA LEU A 203 13.99 13.24 1.29
C LEU A 203 13.65 12.33 2.49
N CYS A 204 14.63 12.09 3.37
CA CYS A 204 14.47 11.50 4.68
C CYS A 204 15.50 12.10 5.65
N LEU A 205 15.19 12.14 6.95
CA LEU A 205 16.14 12.37 8.03
C LEU A 205 16.42 11.04 8.73
N ILE A 206 17.59 10.87 9.32
CA ILE A 206 17.87 9.72 10.19
C ILE A 206 17.39 10.06 11.60
N GLU A 207 16.57 9.19 12.16
CA GLU A 207 15.91 9.35 13.45
C GLU A 207 16.36 8.23 14.39
N SER A 208 16.59 8.56 15.66
CA SER A 208 16.99 7.62 16.68
C SER A 208 16.42 8.04 18.03
N SER A 209 15.98 7.04 18.79
CA SER A 209 15.36 7.17 20.10
C SER A 209 15.80 6.07 21.06
N TYR A 210 16.96 5.46 20.82
CA TYR A 210 17.54 4.48 21.73
C TYR A 210 17.68 5.08 23.14
N PRO A 211 17.33 4.32 24.21
CA PRO A 211 17.54 4.76 25.58
C PRO A 211 18.98 5.16 25.84
N ALA A 212 19.22 6.12 26.75
CA ALA A 212 20.58 6.59 27.05
C ALA A 212 21.48 5.48 27.63
N GLU A 213 20.86 4.51 28.29
CA GLU A 213 21.47 3.29 28.81
C GLU A 213 21.70 2.20 27.74
N ALA A 214 21.14 2.34 26.54
CA ALA A 214 21.43 1.45 25.42
C ALA A 214 22.85 1.76 24.90
N ASN A 215 23.81 0.92 25.30
CA ASN A 215 25.22 1.05 24.99
C ASN A 215 25.46 1.37 23.49
N ASN A 216 26.24 2.42 23.21
CA ASN A 216 26.91 2.67 21.91
C ASN A 216 26.04 2.64 20.63
N ALA A 217 24.74 2.91 20.71
CA ALA A 217 23.93 3.04 19.50
C ALA A 217 24.50 4.14 18.58
N THR A 218 24.82 3.80 17.34
CA THR A 218 25.41 4.73 16.36
C THR A 218 24.73 4.61 15.01
N SER A 219 24.60 5.75 14.31
CA SER A 219 24.11 5.75 12.94
C SER A 219 25.22 5.28 12.00
N GLY A 220 24.92 4.25 11.22
CA GLY A 220 25.87 3.61 10.32
C GLY A 220 25.29 3.46 8.92
N ILE A 221 26.16 3.04 8.00
CA ILE A 221 25.75 2.57 6.67
C ILE A 221 26.28 1.15 6.53
N SER A 222 25.37 0.20 6.37
CA SER A 222 25.66 -1.22 6.14
C SER A 222 25.30 -1.61 4.72
N ILE A 223 25.83 -2.73 4.23
CA ILE A 223 25.44 -3.30 2.93
C ILE A 223 24.69 -4.60 3.15
N TYR A 224 23.52 -4.71 2.52
CA TYR A 224 22.75 -5.95 2.45
C TYR A 224 22.81 -6.47 1.02
N ARG A 225 23.34 -7.69 0.86
CA ARG A 225 23.27 -8.44 -0.41
C ARG A 225 22.09 -9.39 -0.35
N CYS A 226 20.99 -9.01 -0.98
CA CYS A 226 19.75 -9.76 -0.94
C CYS A 226 19.67 -10.74 -2.12
N GLN A 227 19.30 -11.99 -1.82
CA GLN A 227 19.06 -13.02 -2.84
C GLN A 227 17.58 -13.03 -3.27
N PRO A 228 17.26 -13.39 -4.53
CA PRO A 228 15.88 -13.46 -5.01
C PRO A 228 14.98 -14.35 -4.17
N CYS A 229 13.72 -13.95 -4.05
CA CYS A 229 12.66 -14.77 -3.49
C CYS A 229 12.57 -16.08 -4.29
N LYS A 230 12.73 -17.21 -3.60
CA LYS A 230 12.68 -18.55 -4.23
C LYS A 230 11.27 -19.12 -4.32
N ASP A 231 10.37 -18.63 -3.47
CA ASP A 231 9.03 -19.20 -3.25
C ASP A 231 7.93 -18.46 -4.04
N ILE A 232 8.26 -17.90 -5.22
CA ILE A 232 7.25 -17.32 -6.10
C ILE A 232 6.49 -18.46 -6.78
N THR A 233 5.20 -18.62 -6.45
CA THR A 233 4.36 -19.68 -7.02
C THR A 233 4.03 -19.38 -8.49
N ASN A 234 3.73 -20.42 -9.27
CA ASN A 234 3.40 -20.27 -10.71
C ASN A 234 2.18 -19.39 -10.99
N ASP A 235 1.27 -19.25 -10.02
CA ASP A 235 0.11 -18.36 -10.04
C ASP A 235 0.45 -16.91 -9.60
N GLY A 236 1.72 -16.59 -9.39
CA GLY A 236 2.21 -15.22 -9.13
C GLY A 236 2.04 -14.75 -7.69
N TYR A 237 2.15 -15.64 -6.71
CA TYR A 237 2.07 -15.28 -5.29
C TYR A 237 3.38 -15.54 -4.56
N ILE A 238 3.59 -14.76 -3.50
CA ILE A 238 4.64 -14.95 -2.50
C ILE A 238 3.96 -15.12 -1.15
N GLU A 239 4.36 -16.11 -0.38
CA GLU A 239 3.88 -16.25 1.01
C GLU A 239 4.68 -15.33 1.93
N LEU A 240 3.97 -14.48 2.69
CA LEU A 240 4.58 -13.66 3.72
C LEU A 240 4.71 -14.48 4.99
N LYS A 241 5.94 -14.70 5.45
CA LYS A 241 6.24 -15.56 6.60
C LYS A 241 6.71 -14.78 7.82
N VAL A 242 7.37 -13.65 7.61
CA VAL A 242 8.04 -12.89 8.67
C VAL A 242 7.82 -11.40 8.46
N LEU A 243 7.56 -10.70 9.56
CA LEU A 243 7.66 -9.25 9.66
C LEU A 243 8.62 -8.91 10.80
N GLU A 244 9.38 -7.84 10.62
CA GLU A 244 10.28 -7.28 11.60
C GLU A 244 10.02 -5.78 11.80
N ARG A 245 10.46 -5.22 12.93
CA ARG A 245 10.43 -3.77 13.16
C ARG A 245 11.66 -3.33 13.94
N HIS A 246 12.00 -2.06 13.75
CA HIS A 246 13.06 -1.37 14.48
C HIS A 246 12.42 -0.33 15.43
N PRO A 247 12.28 -0.60 16.73
CA PRO A 247 11.48 0.23 17.63
C PRO A 247 12.05 1.62 17.89
N PHE A 248 13.36 1.79 17.71
CA PHE A 248 14.07 3.00 18.13
C PHE A 248 14.71 3.80 17.00
N THR A 249 14.71 3.30 15.77
CA THR A 249 15.28 3.99 14.59
C THR A 249 14.35 3.85 13.41
N ASN A 250 14.39 4.82 12.51
CA ASN A 250 13.96 4.58 11.15
C ASN A 250 15.04 3.79 10.40
N GLN A 251 14.64 3.02 9.40
CA GLN A 251 15.57 2.20 8.61
C GLN A 251 15.41 2.51 7.13
N VAL A 252 16.53 2.78 6.46
CA VAL A 252 16.58 3.24 5.08
C VAL A 252 17.28 2.23 4.21
N PHE A 253 16.65 1.81 3.10
CA PHE A 253 17.31 0.99 2.07
C PHE A 253 17.39 1.74 0.75
N ILE A 254 18.58 1.77 0.15
CA ILE A 254 18.85 2.40 -1.15
C ILE A 254 19.52 1.37 -2.07
N PRO A 255 18.91 0.99 -3.20
CA PRO A 255 19.53 0.12 -4.19
C PRO A 255 20.83 0.73 -4.72
N MET A 256 21.91 -0.06 -4.82
CA MET A 256 23.22 0.41 -5.27
C MET A 256 23.44 0.32 -6.79
N GLY A 257 22.56 -0.36 -7.52
CA GLY A 257 22.62 -0.50 -8.97
C GLY A 257 23.78 -1.38 -9.47
N PRO A 258 23.99 -1.47 -10.81
CA PRO A 258 25.04 -2.29 -11.40
C PRO A 258 26.44 -1.71 -11.13
N GLY A 259 27.37 -2.58 -10.78
CA GLY A 259 28.76 -2.25 -10.50
C GLY A 259 29.76 -2.92 -11.45
N THR A 260 31.03 -2.53 -11.30
CA THR A 260 32.20 -3.22 -11.87
C THR A 260 33.10 -3.69 -10.72
N GLY A 261 34.14 -4.49 -11.02
CA GLY A 261 35.01 -5.07 -9.99
C GLY A 261 34.28 -6.08 -9.11
N GLU A 262 34.29 -5.83 -7.79
CA GLU A 262 33.66 -6.67 -6.75
C GLU A 262 32.14 -6.46 -6.60
N GLY A 263 31.57 -5.49 -7.34
CA GLY A 263 30.12 -5.21 -7.36
C GLY A 263 29.33 -6.17 -8.26
N ILE A 264 28.02 -6.26 -8.01
CA ILE A 264 27.12 -7.06 -8.84
C ILE A 264 27.03 -6.45 -10.24
N ARG A 265 27.42 -7.21 -11.27
CA ARG A 265 27.43 -6.71 -12.67
C ARG A 265 26.03 -6.56 -13.26
N ASP A 266 25.11 -7.44 -12.87
CA ASP A 266 23.77 -7.55 -13.44
C ASP A 266 22.74 -7.78 -12.32
N PRO A 267 22.45 -6.75 -11.50
CA PRO A 267 21.53 -6.86 -10.37
C PRO A 267 20.07 -6.84 -10.83
N GLY A 268 19.18 -7.24 -9.92
CA GLY A 268 17.74 -7.08 -10.12
C GLY A 268 17.31 -5.62 -10.24
N LEU A 269 16.14 -5.38 -10.82
CA LEU A 269 15.59 -4.02 -10.98
C LEU A 269 14.37 -3.76 -10.10
N LYS A 270 13.88 -4.78 -9.40
CA LYS A 270 12.68 -4.70 -8.57
C LYS A 270 12.84 -5.45 -7.26
N TYR A 271 12.30 -4.86 -6.22
CA TYR A 271 12.25 -5.44 -4.89
C TYR A 271 10.87 -5.21 -4.25
N LEU A 272 10.56 -6.05 -3.28
CA LEU A 272 9.29 -6.10 -2.59
C LEU A 272 9.39 -5.31 -1.28
N VAL A 273 8.37 -4.52 -1.00
CA VAL A 273 8.23 -3.75 0.25
C VAL A 273 6.89 -4.10 0.85
N VAL A 274 6.89 -4.79 1.98
CA VAL A 274 5.67 -5.13 2.72
C VAL A 274 5.72 -4.42 4.05
N VAL A 275 4.60 -3.82 4.46
CA VAL A 275 4.51 -2.99 5.67
C VAL A 275 3.18 -3.15 6.37
N ALA A 276 3.18 -3.00 7.69
CA ALA A 276 2.00 -2.93 8.53
C ALA A 276 2.23 -1.98 9.73
N HIS A 277 1.14 -1.41 10.24
CA HIS A 277 1.14 -0.71 11.52
C HIS A 277 0.99 -1.69 12.69
N ASN A 278 1.18 -1.18 13.91
CA ASN A 278 0.91 -1.94 15.12
C ASN A 278 -0.60 -2.09 15.32
N GLY A 279 -1.01 -3.32 15.65
CA GLY A 279 -2.31 -3.62 16.21
C GLY A 279 -2.39 -3.25 17.69
N THR A 280 -3.56 -3.47 18.27
CA THR A 280 -3.82 -3.19 19.70
C THR A 280 -3.02 -4.08 20.65
N ASP A 281 -2.48 -5.18 20.16
CA ASP A 281 -1.65 -6.15 20.87
C ASP A 281 -0.15 -5.92 20.67
N ASP A 282 0.23 -4.79 20.06
CA ASP A 282 1.60 -4.43 19.69
C ASP A 282 2.28 -5.40 18.71
N ARG A 283 1.48 -6.12 17.91
CA ARG A 283 1.92 -6.98 16.80
C ARG A 283 1.54 -6.35 15.44
N PRO A 284 1.96 -6.91 14.29
CA PRO A 284 1.50 -6.39 13.00
C PRO A 284 -0.02 -6.47 12.87
N ASP A 285 -0.68 -5.35 12.57
CA ASP A 285 -2.11 -5.31 12.27
C ASP A 285 -2.35 -5.82 10.83
N PRO A 286 -3.01 -6.97 10.64
CA PRO A 286 -3.26 -7.54 9.32
C PRO A 286 -4.08 -6.62 8.40
N ASP A 287 -4.92 -5.72 8.92
CA ASP A 287 -5.78 -4.85 8.12
C ASP A 287 -5.03 -3.64 7.55
N THR A 288 -3.93 -3.27 8.21
CA THR A 288 -3.02 -2.24 7.74
C THR A 288 -1.97 -2.76 6.77
N LEU A 289 -1.89 -4.08 6.57
CA LEU A 289 -0.90 -4.70 5.70
C LEU A 289 -1.01 -4.19 4.27
N ARG A 290 0.10 -3.68 3.73
CA ARG A 290 0.25 -3.24 2.33
C ARG A 290 1.51 -3.85 1.74
N ALA A 291 1.45 -4.15 0.45
CA ALA A 291 2.60 -4.65 -0.29
C ALA A 291 2.83 -3.80 -1.54
N PHE A 292 4.10 -3.48 -1.79
CA PHE A 292 4.52 -2.66 -2.91
C PHE A 292 5.65 -3.31 -3.68
N VAL A 293 5.67 -3.10 -4.99
CA VAL A 293 6.85 -3.33 -5.83
C VAL A 293 7.56 -2.01 -6.05
N ALA A 294 8.81 -1.94 -5.61
CA ALA A 294 9.69 -0.80 -5.77
C ALA A 294 10.70 -1.10 -6.89
N SER A 295 11.10 -0.06 -7.62
CA SER A 295 12.17 -0.18 -8.62
C SER A 295 13.53 0.14 -8.03
N ALA A 296 14.61 -0.28 -8.70
CA ALA A 296 15.99 0.06 -8.33
C ALA A 296 16.28 1.59 -8.33
N ALA A 297 15.38 2.42 -8.86
CA ALA A 297 15.48 3.89 -8.81
C ALA A 297 14.82 4.50 -7.56
N GLN A 298 14.22 3.67 -6.71
CA GLN A 298 13.53 4.08 -5.49
C GLN A 298 14.24 3.46 -4.31
N GLY A 299 14.73 4.28 -3.39
CA GLY A 299 14.99 3.87 -2.02
C GLY A 299 13.75 4.05 -1.16
N ILE A 300 13.76 3.45 0.03
CA ILE A 300 12.70 3.59 1.02
C ILE A 300 13.29 3.92 2.38
N ALA A 301 12.52 4.60 3.20
CA ALA A 301 12.77 4.75 4.63
C ALA A 301 11.49 4.34 5.38
N TYR A 302 11.55 3.26 6.14
CA TYR A 302 10.47 2.89 7.06
C TYR A 302 10.46 3.88 8.22
N ASN A 303 9.28 4.36 8.64
CA ASN A 303 9.18 5.11 9.89
C ASN A 303 9.55 4.19 11.07
N THR A 304 10.07 4.78 12.15
CA THR A 304 10.40 4.06 13.38
C THR A 304 9.22 3.21 13.87
N GLY A 305 9.50 1.95 14.22
CA GLY A 305 8.52 1.01 14.76
C GLY A 305 7.51 0.43 13.76
N VAL A 306 7.56 0.79 12.48
CA VAL A 306 6.69 0.17 11.45
C VAL A 306 7.14 -1.27 11.18
N TRP A 307 6.20 -2.20 11.22
CA TRP A 307 6.45 -3.58 10.81
C TRP A 307 6.68 -3.65 9.30
N HIS A 308 7.68 -4.41 8.89
CA HIS A 308 8.00 -4.61 7.49
C HIS A 308 8.63 -5.99 7.27
N GLN A 309 8.55 -6.50 6.04
CA GLN A 309 9.21 -7.76 5.70
C GLN A 309 10.73 -7.54 5.58
N PRO A 310 11.56 -8.52 6.00
CA PRO A 310 12.98 -8.54 5.67
C PRO A 310 13.22 -8.34 4.17
N MET A 311 14.33 -7.70 3.81
CA MET A 311 14.51 -7.19 2.46
C MET A 311 14.50 -8.29 1.39
N ALA A 312 13.56 -8.17 0.45
CA ALA A 312 13.19 -9.23 -0.49
C ALA A 312 13.25 -8.73 -1.94
N VAL A 313 14.08 -9.38 -2.77
CA VAL A 313 14.25 -9.01 -4.19
C VAL A 313 13.57 -10.02 -5.10
N LEU A 314 13.11 -9.60 -6.27
CA LEU A 314 12.22 -10.43 -7.11
C LEU A 314 12.96 -11.17 -8.22
N GLU A 315 13.94 -10.52 -8.86
CA GLU A 315 14.48 -10.97 -10.15
C GLU A 315 15.85 -11.61 -10.01
N LYS A 316 16.82 -10.83 -9.54
CA LYS A 316 18.23 -11.20 -9.35
C LYS A 316 18.71 -10.60 -8.04
N GLU A 317 19.89 -11.02 -7.59
CA GLU A 317 20.50 -10.43 -6.41
C GLU A 317 20.65 -8.91 -6.54
N MET A 318 20.53 -8.21 -5.42
CA MET A 318 20.73 -6.75 -5.36
C MET A 318 21.45 -6.38 -4.07
N ASP A 319 22.35 -5.40 -4.18
CA ASP A 319 22.97 -4.75 -3.03
C ASP A 319 22.18 -3.50 -2.65
N PHE A 320 21.93 -3.35 -1.35
CA PHE A 320 21.33 -2.16 -0.77
C PHE A 320 22.26 -1.55 0.27
N ALA A 321 22.42 -0.23 0.20
CA ALA A 321 22.89 0.52 1.35
C ALA A 321 21.74 0.60 2.36
N CYS A 322 21.96 0.04 3.55
CA CYS A 322 21.10 0.23 4.72
C CYS A 322 21.64 1.40 5.56
N VAL A 323 20.81 2.38 5.89
CA VAL A 323 21.16 3.45 6.83
C VAL A 323 20.19 3.40 8.01
N GLU A 324 20.75 3.20 9.20
CA GLU A 324 20.01 3.08 10.45
C GLU A 324 20.90 3.42 11.64
N THR A 325 20.28 3.62 12.81
CA THR A 325 20.98 3.65 14.09
C THR A 325 20.85 2.30 14.78
N GLN A 326 21.97 1.72 15.18
CA GLN A 326 21.99 0.39 15.80
C GLN A 326 23.06 0.30 16.88
N ILE A 327 22.85 -0.60 17.83
CA ILE A 327 23.88 -1.09 18.75
C ILE A 327 24.82 -2.04 18.00
N GLY A 328 24.26 -2.89 17.13
CA GLY A 328 24.99 -3.85 16.30
C GLY A 328 25.39 -5.13 17.03
N ASP A 329 24.68 -5.48 18.10
CA ASP A 329 24.95 -6.67 18.92
C ASP A 329 23.96 -7.83 18.67
N GLY A 330 22.99 -7.63 17.76
CA GLY A 330 21.95 -8.60 17.44
C GLY A 330 20.86 -8.73 18.50
N SER A 331 20.79 -7.79 19.45
CA SER A 331 19.73 -7.77 20.45
C SER A 331 18.38 -7.38 19.86
N ILE A 332 17.31 -7.75 20.58
CA ILE A 332 15.94 -7.37 20.25
C ILE A 332 15.70 -5.84 20.29
N ALA A 333 16.60 -5.09 20.94
CA ALA A 333 16.55 -3.64 20.94
C ALA A 333 16.79 -3.05 19.54
N ASP A 334 17.65 -3.69 18.75
CA ASP A 334 17.86 -3.28 17.37
C ASP A 334 16.69 -3.75 16.49
N CYS A 335 16.24 -5.00 16.62
CA CYS A 335 15.23 -5.60 15.75
C CYS A 335 14.30 -6.58 16.47
N GLU A 336 13.00 -6.35 16.37
CA GLU A 336 11.96 -7.29 16.79
C GLU A 336 11.45 -8.07 15.58
N ILE A 337 11.35 -9.40 15.70
CA ILE A 337 10.93 -10.29 14.62
C ILE A 337 9.69 -11.08 15.04
N VAL A 338 8.69 -11.13 14.16
CA VAL A 338 7.48 -11.95 14.31
C VAL A 338 7.33 -12.87 13.10
N GLU A 339 7.27 -14.17 13.38
CA GLU A 339 6.81 -15.17 12.42
C GLU A 339 5.27 -15.16 12.38
N LEU A 340 4.71 -15.14 11.16
CA LEU A 340 3.27 -15.26 10.95
C LEU A 340 2.88 -16.74 11.07
N ALA A 341 1.82 -17.03 11.84
CA ALA A 341 1.42 -18.40 12.13
C ALA A 341 0.94 -19.15 10.89
N ASP A 342 1.22 -20.46 10.82
CA ASP A 342 0.83 -21.35 9.69
C ASP A 342 -0.67 -21.34 9.37
N ASN A 343 -1.52 -20.96 10.33
CA ASN A 343 -2.97 -20.93 10.17
C ASN A 343 -3.50 -19.61 9.55
N ASP A 344 -2.67 -18.57 9.49
CA ASP A 344 -2.99 -17.23 8.98
C ASP A 344 -2.16 -16.96 7.72
N VAL A 345 -2.31 -17.82 6.71
CA VAL A 345 -1.52 -17.73 5.47
C VAL A 345 -1.81 -16.41 4.75
N VAL A 346 -0.82 -15.51 4.74
CA VAL A 346 -0.87 -14.27 3.96
C VAL A 346 -0.14 -14.47 2.63
N ARG A 347 -0.86 -14.33 1.52
CA ARG A 347 -0.28 -14.40 0.16
C ARG A 347 -0.24 -13.02 -0.47
N LEU A 348 0.92 -12.64 -0.97
CA LEU A 348 1.17 -11.41 -1.69
C LEU A 348 1.01 -11.68 -3.18
N ARG A 349 0.03 -11.04 -3.82
CA ARG A 349 -0.29 -11.26 -5.23
C ARG A 349 0.48 -10.28 -6.10
N LEU A 350 1.46 -10.77 -6.84
CA LEU A 350 2.16 -9.99 -7.85
C LEU A 350 1.21 -9.65 -8.99
N ALA A 351 1.34 -8.47 -9.57
CA ALA A 351 0.60 -8.13 -10.78
C ALA A 351 1.01 -9.10 -11.89
N THR A 352 0.03 -9.71 -12.57
CA THR A 352 0.27 -10.45 -13.80
C THR A 352 0.76 -9.47 -14.86
N THR A 353 2.00 -9.62 -15.31
CA THR A 353 2.62 -8.81 -16.37
C THR A 353 1.88 -8.93 -17.70
#